data_AF-A0A821V357-F1
#
_entry.id   AF-A0A821V357-F1
#
_cell.length_a   1.000
_cell.length_b   1.000
_cell.length_c   1.000
_cell.angle_alpha   90.00
_cell.angle_beta   90.00
_cell.angle_gamma   90.00
#
_symmetry.space_group_name_H-M   'P 1'
#
loop_
_entity.id
_entity.type
_entity.pdbx_description
1 polymer ?
#
loop_
_entity_poly.entity_id
_entity_poly.type
_entity_poly.pdbx_seq_one_letter_code
_entity_poly.pdbx_strand_id
1 'polypeptide(L)'
;MISKVHARETYLRCFESIYSYLSSSMSNNYLQCLLILFALIKQDNIEYIELFQFIINQLNPINQKIIPNFLDDQKRPLFINNHSWLLCFSNEINKKYPNLSQNLIDYQHEWKEYLYSTIKLDFINKSPLEKTTTMSIIDRFILSIILQPEKIFELISTFLIYHYGGLLHDKSLSPINDVYQITSSEILKPMNNIILVWTSSSAFVDPIDEIRMLANKMKQSLRLVSSIDKKRLNRFIQSKKDCWLIITDIHLFNDDLLQIRVKTKKKN
;
A
#
# COMPACT_ATOMS: atom_id res chain seq x y z
N MET A 1 -23.72 -23.47 10.33
CA MET A 1 -22.31 -23.41 10.76
C MET A 1 -21.35 -23.67 9.58
N ILE A 2 -21.57 -24.74 8.80
CA ILE A 2 -20.76 -25.11 7.61
C ILE A 2 -20.68 -23.97 6.56
N SER A 3 -21.78 -23.25 6.31
CA SER A 3 -21.80 -22.13 5.35
C SER A 3 -20.96 -20.93 5.76
N LYS A 4 -20.85 -20.63 7.06
CA LYS A 4 -20.02 -19.51 7.58
C LYS A 4 -18.53 -19.82 7.53
N VAL A 5 -18.17 -21.08 7.76
CA VAL A 5 -16.77 -21.55 7.65
C VAL A 5 -16.33 -21.50 6.19
N HIS A 6 -17.16 -22.01 5.27
CA HIS A 6 -16.86 -22.00 3.85
C HIS A 6 -16.73 -20.58 3.29
N ALA A 7 -17.66 -19.68 3.64
CA ALA A 7 -17.59 -18.28 3.23
C ALA A 7 -16.30 -17.58 3.73
N ARG A 8 -15.87 -17.86 4.97
CA ARG A 8 -14.62 -17.31 5.52
C ARG A 8 -13.39 -17.86 4.79
N GLU A 9 -13.36 -19.14 4.47
CA GLU A 9 -12.26 -19.77 3.74
C GLU A 9 -12.16 -19.24 2.30
N THR A 10 -13.29 -19.12 1.60
CA THR A 10 -13.34 -18.50 0.27
C THR A 10 -12.84 -17.05 0.31
N TYR A 11 -13.29 -16.26 1.29
CA TYR A 11 -12.80 -14.89 1.48
C TYR A 11 -11.28 -14.85 1.66
N LEU A 12 -10.71 -15.72 2.51
CA LEU A 12 -9.27 -15.75 2.76
C LEU A 12 -8.48 -16.08 1.50
N ARG A 13 -8.89 -17.12 0.75
CA ARG A 13 -8.22 -17.50 -0.51
C ARG A 13 -8.31 -16.41 -1.58
N CYS A 14 -9.47 -15.74 -1.69
CA CYS A 14 -9.63 -14.59 -2.58
C CYS A 14 -8.72 -13.44 -2.17
N PHE A 15 -8.67 -13.13 -0.87
CA PHE A 15 -7.81 -12.08 -0.33
C PHE A 15 -6.33 -12.38 -0.56
N GLU A 16 -5.86 -13.59 -0.29
CA GLU A 16 -4.47 -14.02 -0.54
C GLU A 16 -4.09 -13.88 -2.02
N SER A 17 -4.99 -14.28 -2.92
CA SER A 17 -4.76 -14.16 -4.37
C SER A 17 -4.65 -12.70 -4.81
N ILE A 18 -5.54 -11.84 -4.30
CA ILE A 18 -5.52 -10.39 -4.56
C ILE A 18 -4.25 -9.77 -3.97
N TYR A 19 -3.90 -10.11 -2.73
CA TYR A 19 -2.70 -9.63 -2.05
C TYR A 19 -1.44 -10.01 -2.82
N SER A 20 -1.31 -11.28 -3.23
CA SER A 20 -0.15 -11.77 -4.00
C SER A 20 0.02 -11.02 -5.33
N TYR A 21 -1.08 -10.75 -6.03
CA TYR A 21 -1.03 -9.99 -7.27
C TYR A 21 -0.62 -8.52 -7.03
N LEU A 22 -1.23 -7.87 -6.04
CA LEU A 22 -0.96 -6.47 -5.71
C LEU A 22 0.44 -6.27 -5.14
N SER A 23 0.93 -7.19 -4.31
CA SER A 23 2.26 -7.10 -3.72
C SER A 23 3.35 -7.18 -4.79
N SER A 24 3.17 -8.01 -5.82
CA SER A 24 4.06 -8.07 -6.99
C SER A 24 3.98 -6.82 -7.87
N SER A 25 2.84 -6.12 -7.89
CA SER A 25 2.57 -5.02 -8.83
C SER A 25 2.77 -3.61 -8.25
N MET A 26 2.74 -3.46 -6.92
CA MET A 26 2.78 -2.15 -6.24
C MET A 26 4.02 -1.99 -5.36
N SER A 27 4.44 -0.74 -5.10
CA SER A 27 5.44 -0.47 -4.07
C SER A 27 4.86 -0.76 -2.67
N ASN A 28 5.73 -1.06 -1.70
CA ASN A 28 5.29 -1.42 -0.34
C ASN A 28 4.44 -0.31 0.31
N ASN A 29 4.78 0.96 0.09
CA ASN A 29 4.04 2.09 0.67
C ASN A 29 2.59 2.15 0.14
N TYR A 30 2.41 2.04 -1.18
CA TYR A 30 1.06 2.05 -1.75
C TYR A 30 0.26 0.80 -1.37
N LEU A 31 0.92 -0.36 -1.29
CA LEU A 31 0.31 -1.59 -0.82
C LEU A 31 -0.20 -1.45 0.62
N GLN A 32 0.62 -0.92 1.53
CA GLN A 32 0.23 -0.68 2.92
C GLN A 32 -0.98 0.24 3.03
N CYS A 33 -1.00 1.36 2.28
CA CYS A 33 -2.15 2.26 2.24
C CYS A 33 -3.43 1.54 1.77
N LEU A 34 -3.33 0.72 0.72
CA LEU A 34 -4.48 -0.04 0.22
C LEU A 34 -4.99 -1.07 1.25
N LEU A 35 -4.07 -1.73 1.96
CA LEU A 35 -4.44 -2.69 3.01
C LEU A 35 -5.10 -2.03 4.22
N ILE A 36 -4.70 -0.80 4.57
CA ILE A 36 -5.40 0.00 5.60
C ILE A 36 -6.83 0.29 5.14
N LEU A 37 -7.02 0.73 3.88
CA LEU A 37 -8.35 0.97 3.32
C LEU A 37 -9.23 -0.28 3.36
N PHE A 38 -8.69 -1.43 2.98
CA PHE A 38 -9.40 -2.71 3.10
C PHE A 38 -9.77 -3.04 4.55
N ALA A 39 -8.91 -2.73 5.51
CA ALA A 39 -9.19 -2.98 6.93
C ALA A 39 -10.33 -2.09 7.43
N LEU A 40 -10.34 -0.81 7.04
CA LEU A 40 -11.41 0.14 7.37
C LEU A 40 -12.74 -0.25 6.74
N ILE A 41 -12.76 -0.59 5.44
CA ILE A 41 -13.99 -1.01 4.73
C ILE A 41 -14.55 -2.29 5.35
N LYS A 42 -13.69 -3.28 5.64
CA LYS A 42 -14.12 -4.56 6.22
C LYS A 42 -14.81 -4.40 7.58
N GLN A 43 -14.50 -3.34 8.31
CA GLN A 43 -15.06 -3.07 9.63
C GLN A 43 -16.16 -2.00 9.60
N ASP A 44 -16.65 -1.63 8.41
CA ASP A 44 -17.64 -0.57 8.20
C ASP A 44 -17.21 0.79 8.81
N ASN A 45 -15.90 1.02 8.91
CA ASN A 45 -15.27 2.19 9.53
C ASN A 45 -14.80 3.20 8.48
N ILE A 46 -15.59 3.40 7.43
CA ILE A 46 -15.27 4.31 6.31
C ILE A 46 -15.21 5.77 6.76
N GLU A 47 -15.96 6.11 7.81
CA GLU A 47 -15.92 7.42 8.49
C GLU A 47 -14.50 7.83 8.95
N TYR A 48 -13.61 6.87 9.22
CA TYR A 48 -12.23 7.18 9.61
C TYR A 48 -11.35 7.59 8.44
N ILE A 49 -11.79 7.43 7.19
CA ILE A 49 -11.01 7.83 6.02
C ILE A 49 -10.77 9.35 6.01
N GLU A 50 -11.80 10.13 6.32
CA GLU A 50 -11.69 11.60 6.40
C GLU A 50 -10.70 12.03 7.48
N LEU A 51 -10.78 11.37 8.66
CA LEU A 51 -9.85 11.60 9.76
C LEU A 51 -8.41 11.22 9.39
N PHE A 52 -8.23 10.09 8.70
CA PHE A 52 -6.91 9.62 8.28
C PHE A 52 -6.28 10.54 7.23
N GLN A 53 -7.08 11.00 6.26
CA GLN A 53 -6.66 12.01 5.28
C GLN A 53 -6.29 13.33 5.95
N PHE A 54 -7.09 13.78 6.93
CA PHE A 54 -6.77 14.96 7.72
C PHE A 54 -5.42 14.82 8.42
N ILE A 55 -5.18 13.71 9.12
CA ILE A 55 -3.92 13.46 9.84
C ILE A 55 -2.74 13.43 8.87
N ILE A 56 -2.81 12.65 7.79
CA ILE A 56 -1.72 12.59 6.79
C ILE A 56 -1.42 13.98 6.23
N ASN A 57 -2.46 14.78 5.95
CA ASN A 57 -2.28 16.13 5.45
C ASN A 57 -1.60 17.05 6.46
N GLN A 58 -1.87 16.91 7.77
CA GLN A 58 -1.20 17.68 8.83
C GLN A 58 0.24 17.23 9.05
N LEU A 59 0.53 15.93 8.91
CA LEU A 59 1.88 15.38 9.02
C LEU A 59 2.80 15.80 7.87
N ASN A 60 2.25 16.30 6.76
CA ASN A 60 3.05 16.82 5.66
C ASN A 60 3.75 18.14 6.07
N PRO A 61 5.09 18.21 6.04
CA PRO A 61 5.84 19.40 6.45
C PRO A 61 5.42 20.69 5.73
N ILE A 62 4.96 20.57 4.47
CA ILE A 62 4.54 21.71 3.64
C ILE A 62 3.22 22.33 4.16
N ASN A 63 2.37 21.51 4.77
CA ASN A 63 1.04 21.89 5.24
C ASN A 63 1.02 22.30 6.72
N GLN A 64 2.19 22.33 7.37
CA GLN A 64 2.34 22.86 8.72
C GLN A 64 2.10 24.38 8.69
N LYS A 65 0.83 24.77 8.59
CA LYS A 65 0.41 26.13 8.90
C LYS A 65 0.90 26.40 10.32
N ILE A 66 1.55 27.54 10.51
CA ILE A 66 1.98 28.03 11.82
C ILE A 66 0.72 28.09 12.68
N ILE A 67 0.46 27.05 13.46
CA ILE A 67 -0.60 27.06 14.46
C ILE A 67 -0.12 28.12 15.46
N PRO A 68 -0.87 29.22 15.66
CA PRO A 68 -0.41 30.33 16.49
C PRO A 68 0.04 29.81 17.86
N ASN A 69 1.16 30.35 18.34
CA ASN A 69 1.87 30.08 19.61
C ASN A 69 1.02 30.29 20.90
N PHE A 70 -0.25 29.89 20.93
CA PHE A 70 -1.20 30.33 21.95
C PHE A 70 -1.71 29.24 22.91
N LEU A 71 -1.15 28.03 22.86
CA LEU A 71 -1.60 26.95 23.75
C LEU A 71 -0.45 26.45 24.61
N ASP A 72 -0.44 26.91 25.86
CA ASP A 72 0.12 26.33 27.08
C ASP A 72 1.25 25.28 26.88
N ASP A 73 2.26 25.60 26.07
CA ASP A 73 3.41 24.70 25.79
C ASP A 73 4.17 24.38 27.09
N GLN A 74 3.96 25.19 28.13
CA GLN A 74 4.43 24.97 29.50
C GLN A 74 3.87 23.70 30.16
N LYS A 75 2.70 23.20 29.72
CA LYS A 75 2.09 21.97 30.24
C LYS A 75 2.26 20.77 29.32
N ARG A 76 2.88 20.95 28.15
CA ARG A 76 3.10 19.85 27.20
C ARG A 76 3.95 18.75 27.86
N PRO A 77 3.53 17.48 27.83
CA PRO A 77 4.38 16.38 28.26
C PRO A 77 5.62 16.27 27.37
N LEU A 78 6.81 16.15 27.98
CA LEU A 78 8.09 16.18 27.26
C LEU A 78 8.24 15.09 26.19
N PHE A 79 7.51 13.98 26.32
CA PHE A 79 7.55 12.85 25.39
C PHE A 79 6.64 13.02 24.17
N ILE A 80 5.80 14.07 24.11
CA ILE A 80 4.99 14.41 22.94
C ILE A 80 5.68 15.54 22.20
N ASN A 81 5.98 15.36 20.92
CA ASN A 81 6.59 16.43 20.12
C ASN A 81 5.62 17.62 19.92
N ASN A 82 6.15 18.81 19.60
CA ASN A 82 5.33 20.03 19.45
C ASN A 82 4.23 19.87 18.41
N HIS A 83 4.51 19.19 17.29
CA HIS A 83 3.54 19.03 16.21
C HIS A 83 2.35 18.16 16.62
N SER A 84 2.62 17.00 17.22
CA SER A 84 1.62 16.10 17.80
C SER A 84 0.81 16.78 18.90
N TRP A 85 1.47 17.58 19.75
CA TRP A 85 0.78 18.37 20.78
C TRP A 85 -0.21 19.35 20.18
N LEU A 86 0.20 20.11 19.16
CA LEU A 86 -0.68 21.05 18.47
C LEU A 86 -1.84 20.35 17.74
N LEU A 87 -1.58 19.17 17.16
CA LEU A 87 -2.60 18.38 16.47
C LEU A 87 -3.73 17.94 17.43
N CYS A 88 -3.42 17.71 18.72
CA CYS A 88 -4.41 17.40 19.75
C CYS A 88 -5.47 18.49 19.95
N PHE A 89 -5.17 19.75 19.59
CA PHE A 89 -6.11 20.87 19.70
C PHE A 89 -6.89 21.15 18.43
N SER A 90 -6.62 20.44 17.34
CA SER A 90 -7.41 20.60 16.12
C SER A 90 -8.85 20.14 16.35
N ASN A 91 -9.80 20.81 15.70
CA ASN A 91 -11.23 20.54 15.88
C ASN A 91 -11.60 19.08 15.57
N GLU A 92 -11.00 18.49 14.53
CA GLU A 92 -11.24 17.10 14.14
C GLU A 92 -10.77 16.12 15.23
N ILE A 93 -9.56 16.34 15.77
CA ILE A 93 -9.02 15.49 16.84
C ILE A 93 -9.80 15.69 18.14
N ASN A 94 -10.11 16.92 18.52
CA ASN A 94 -10.84 17.19 19.76
C ASN A 94 -12.29 16.67 19.71
N LYS A 95 -12.91 16.68 18.52
CA LYS A 95 -14.23 16.07 18.31
C LYS A 95 -14.18 14.55 18.48
N LYS A 96 -13.12 13.91 18.01
CA LYS A 96 -12.96 12.45 18.07
C LYS A 96 -12.45 11.95 19.44
N TYR A 97 -11.53 12.69 20.05
CA TYR A 97 -10.85 12.37 21.31
C TYR A 97 -10.99 13.55 22.28
N PRO A 98 -12.17 13.73 22.88
CA PRO A 98 -12.42 14.86 23.77
C PRO A 98 -11.48 14.83 24.98
N ASN A 99 -10.97 15.99 25.37
CA ASN A 99 -10.07 16.17 26.51
C ASN A 99 -8.73 15.41 26.41
N LEU A 100 -8.30 15.00 25.21
CA LEU A 100 -7.03 14.31 25.00
C LEU A 100 -5.84 15.06 25.61
N SER A 101 -5.74 16.37 25.38
CA SER A 101 -4.65 17.21 25.90
C SER A 101 -4.61 17.23 27.44
N GLN A 102 -5.77 17.36 28.09
CA GLN A 102 -5.85 17.32 29.56
C GLN A 102 -5.51 15.92 30.10
N ASN A 103 -6.00 14.86 29.45
CA ASN A 103 -5.69 13.48 29.84
C ASN A 103 -4.19 13.16 29.71
N LEU A 104 -3.53 13.71 28.67
CA LEU A 104 -2.07 13.61 28.50
C LEU A 104 -1.32 14.29 29.65
N ILE A 105 -1.83 15.41 30.19
CA ILE A 105 -1.25 16.13 31.34
C ILE A 105 -1.46 15.35 32.63
N ASP A 106 -2.66 14.82 32.85
CA ASP A 106 -3.04 14.18 34.12
C ASP A 106 -2.42 12.79 34.27
N TYR A 107 -2.21 12.06 33.17
CA TYR A 107 -1.72 10.67 33.17
C TYR A 107 -0.39 10.50 32.43
N GLN A 108 0.54 11.46 32.56
CA GLN A 108 1.81 11.49 31.82
C GLN A 108 2.62 10.19 31.90
N HIS A 109 2.72 9.58 33.08
CA HIS A 109 3.48 8.34 33.27
C HIS A 109 2.87 7.18 32.49
N GLU A 110 1.56 7.00 32.56
CA GLU A 110 0.84 5.92 31.87
C GLU A 110 0.88 6.11 30.36
N TRP A 111 0.78 7.35 29.88
CA TRP A 111 0.94 7.65 28.45
C TRP A 111 2.34 7.36 27.95
N LYS A 112 3.35 7.71 28.73
CA LYS A 112 4.74 7.39 28.38
C LYS A 112 4.95 5.88 28.33
N GLU A 113 4.43 5.11 29.28
CA GLU A 113 4.49 3.65 29.23
C GLU A 113 3.72 3.07 28.05
N TYR A 114 2.53 3.57 27.77
CA TYR A 114 1.70 3.13 26.66
C TYR A 114 2.36 3.37 25.29
N LEU A 115 2.98 4.53 25.09
CA LEU A 115 3.59 4.92 23.81
C LEU A 115 5.01 4.36 23.62
N TYR A 116 5.73 4.06 24.70
CA TYR A 116 7.12 3.60 24.65
C TYR A 116 7.30 2.19 25.22
N SER A 117 6.22 1.43 25.36
CA SER A 117 6.34 0.02 25.72
C SER A 117 7.15 -0.71 24.64
N THR A 118 7.92 -1.69 25.11
CA THR A 118 8.79 -2.50 24.24
C THR A 118 8.00 -3.60 23.53
N ILE A 119 6.71 -3.71 23.81
CA ILE A 119 5.82 -4.70 23.21
C ILE A 119 5.36 -4.14 21.86
N LYS A 120 5.67 -4.85 20.77
CA LYS A 120 5.40 -4.42 19.38
C LYS A 120 3.91 -4.14 19.04
N LEU A 121 2.97 -4.27 19.98
CA LEU A 121 1.51 -4.25 19.77
C LEU A 121 0.77 -3.28 20.72
N ASP A 122 1.39 -2.16 21.08
CA ASP A 122 0.88 -1.31 22.17
C ASP A 122 -0.52 -0.71 21.94
N PHE A 123 -0.95 -0.48 20.69
CA PHE A 123 -2.32 -0.03 20.42
C PHE A 123 -3.39 -1.14 20.58
N ILE A 124 -3.00 -2.39 20.86
CA ILE A 124 -3.93 -3.44 21.31
C ILE A 124 -4.23 -3.27 22.80
N ASN A 125 -3.30 -2.74 23.58
CA ASN A 125 -3.54 -2.46 24.99
C ASN A 125 -4.51 -1.30 25.14
N LYS A 126 -5.17 -1.23 26.30
CA LYS A 126 -6.05 -0.12 26.60
C LYS A 126 -5.23 1.16 26.73
N SER A 127 -5.66 2.21 26.05
CA SER A 127 -5.10 3.55 26.19
C SER A 127 -5.45 4.13 27.57
N PRO A 128 -4.60 4.99 28.16
CA PRO A 128 -4.97 5.76 29.36
C PRO A 128 -6.24 6.62 29.16
N LEU A 129 -6.56 7.02 27.91
CA LEU A 129 -7.79 7.73 27.58
C LEU A 129 -9.05 6.89 27.87
N GLU A 130 -8.93 5.56 27.87
CA GLU A 130 -10.03 4.64 28.09
C GLU A 130 -10.56 4.61 29.52
N LYS A 131 -9.92 5.33 30.43
CA LYS A 131 -10.50 5.65 31.73
C LYS A 131 -11.74 6.54 31.62
N THR A 132 -11.87 7.28 30.51
CA THR A 132 -12.92 8.28 30.29
C THR A 132 -13.77 8.00 29.06
N THR A 133 -13.22 7.35 28.03
CA THR A 133 -13.89 7.14 26.73
C THR A 133 -13.60 5.76 26.18
N THR A 134 -14.61 5.00 25.76
CA THR A 134 -14.39 3.70 25.10
C THR A 134 -13.74 3.86 23.73
N MET A 135 -12.67 3.11 23.45
CA MET A 135 -11.95 3.19 22.17
C MET A 135 -11.87 1.82 21.48
N SER A 136 -12.13 1.83 20.17
CA SER A 136 -11.83 0.70 19.28
C SER A 136 -10.33 0.58 19.01
N ILE A 137 -9.93 -0.51 18.36
CA ILE A 137 -8.52 -0.72 17.98
C ILE A 137 -8.09 0.29 16.90
N ILE A 138 -9.00 0.65 15.99
CA ILE A 138 -8.73 1.71 15.00
C ILE A 138 -8.54 3.06 15.70
N ASP A 139 -9.37 3.36 16.71
CA ASP A 139 -9.21 4.59 17.50
C ASP A 139 -7.83 4.67 18.13
N ARG A 140 -7.35 3.57 18.72
CA ARG A 140 -6.03 3.48 19.36
C ARG A 140 -4.91 3.61 18.34
N PHE A 141 -5.03 2.91 17.21
CA PHE A 141 -4.05 2.99 16.11
C PHE A 141 -3.91 4.42 15.58
N ILE A 142 -5.03 5.11 15.33
CA ILE A 142 -5.03 6.49 14.87
C ILE A 142 -4.44 7.43 15.93
N LEU A 143 -4.81 7.23 17.19
CA LEU A 143 -4.26 8.00 18.29
C LEU A 143 -2.75 7.82 18.44
N SER A 144 -2.24 6.61 18.28
CA SER A 144 -0.80 6.35 18.27
C SER A 144 -0.09 7.06 17.11
N ILE A 145 -0.68 7.13 15.91
CA ILE A 145 -0.10 7.89 14.79
C ILE A 145 -0.04 9.38 15.11
N ILE A 146 -1.10 9.94 15.71
CA ILE A 146 -1.17 11.35 16.10
C ILE A 146 -0.06 11.68 17.11
N LEU A 147 0.13 10.82 18.11
CA LEU A 147 1.06 11.05 19.22
C LEU A 147 2.51 10.66 18.89
N GLN A 148 2.73 9.77 17.90
CA GLN A 148 4.05 9.25 17.49
C GLN A 148 4.18 9.16 15.96
N PRO A 149 4.07 10.28 15.24
CA PRO A 149 4.11 10.29 13.78
C PRO A 149 5.44 9.76 13.22
N GLU A 150 6.54 9.88 13.96
CA GLU A 150 7.83 9.32 13.61
C GLU A 150 7.83 7.79 13.51
N LYS A 151 6.89 7.12 14.20
CA LYS A 151 6.72 5.66 14.18
C LYS A 151 5.65 5.18 13.19
N ILE A 152 5.15 6.06 12.30
CA ILE A 152 3.99 5.74 11.44
C ILE A 152 4.14 4.43 10.66
N PHE A 153 5.31 4.14 10.10
CA PHE A 153 5.55 2.90 9.35
C PHE A 153 5.51 1.65 10.24
N GLU A 154 6.05 1.74 11.45
CA GLU A 154 6.01 0.65 12.44
C GLU A 154 4.57 0.40 12.88
N LEU A 155 3.85 1.47 13.24
CA LEU A 155 2.44 1.41 13.64
C LEU A 155 1.56 0.80 12.54
N ILE A 156 1.74 1.23 11.28
CA ILE A 156 1.03 0.67 10.13
C ILE A 156 1.34 -0.82 9.97
N SER A 157 2.62 -1.21 10.02
CA SER A 157 3.03 -2.61 9.90
C SER A 157 2.35 -3.47 10.96
N THR A 158 2.42 -3.05 12.22
CA THR A 158 1.78 -3.74 13.33
C THR A 158 0.26 -3.80 13.17
N PHE A 159 -0.39 -2.72 12.72
CA PHE A 159 -1.84 -2.68 12.50
C PHE A 159 -2.26 -3.68 11.43
N LEU A 160 -1.51 -3.75 10.34
CA LEU A 160 -1.75 -4.70 9.27
C LEU A 160 -1.52 -6.15 9.73
N ILE A 161 -0.48 -6.42 10.53
CA ILE A 161 -0.25 -7.73 11.16
C ILE A 161 -1.42 -8.08 12.09
N TYR A 162 -1.95 -7.13 12.84
CA TYR A 162 -3.13 -7.38 13.68
C TYR A 162 -4.36 -7.76 12.85
N HIS A 163 -4.65 -7.03 11.77
CA HIS A 163 -5.86 -7.23 10.97
C HIS A 163 -5.82 -8.45 10.05
N TYR A 164 -4.64 -8.73 9.48
CA TYR A 164 -4.46 -9.77 8.47
C TYR A 164 -3.63 -10.95 8.99
N GLY A 165 -3.05 -10.87 10.18
CA GLY A 165 -2.23 -11.94 10.74
C GLY A 165 -1.00 -12.24 9.88
N GLY A 166 -0.60 -13.52 9.88
CA GLY A 166 0.50 -14.03 9.06
C GLY A 166 0.17 -14.22 7.58
N LEU A 167 -0.98 -13.73 7.09
CA LEU A 167 -1.33 -13.75 5.66
C LEU A 167 -0.45 -12.81 4.83
N LEU A 168 0.11 -11.79 5.49
CA LEU A 168 1.05 -10.87 4.87
C LEU A 168 2.42 -11.56 4.84
N HIS A 169 2.76 -12.14 3.70
CA HIS A 169 4.11 -12.63 3.46
C HIS A 169 5.00 -11.49 2.99
N ASP A 170 6.28 -11.57 3.36
CA ASP A 170 7.30 -10.68 2.82
C ASP A 170 7.28 -10.74 1.30
N LYS A 171 7.46 -9.58 0.67
CA LYS A 171 7.49 -9.45 -0.78
C LYS A 171 8.71 -10.19 -1.33
N SER A 172 8.54 -11.48 -1.65
CA SER A 172 9.49 -12.22 -2.46
C SER A 172 9.28 -11.82 -3.91
N LEU A 173 10.38 -11.57 -4.63
CA LEU A 173 10.32 -11.43 -6.07
C LEU A 173 9.80 -12.76 -6.63
N SER A 174 8.59 -12.74 -7.21
CA SER A 174 8.08 -13.91 -7.93
C SER A 174 8.97 -14.13 -9.15
N PRO A 175 9.56 -15.32 -9.32
CA PRO A 175 10.33 -15.64 -10.53
C PRO A 175 9.52 -15.35 -11.80
N ILE A 176 10.15 -14.83 -12.86
CA ILE A 176 9.46 -14.51 -14.12
C ILE A 176 8.71 -15.72 -14.70
N ASN A 177 9.21 -16.93 -14.44
CA ASN A 177 8.58 -18.18 -14.81
C ASN A 177 7.16 -18.32 -14.22
N ASP A 178 6.98 -17.94 -12.96
CA ASP A 178 5.71 -18.12 -12.25
C ASP A 178 4.69 -17.08 -12.74
N VAL A 179 5.16 -15.85 -12.98
CA VAL A 179 4.36 -14.78 -13.62
C VAL A 179 3.89 -15.21 -15.01
N TYR A 180 4.77 -15.85 -15.80
CA TYR A 180 4.41 -16.37 -17.12
C TYR A 180 3.40 -17.53 -17.04
N GLN A 181 3.55 -18.46 -16.11
CA GLN A 181 2.62 -19.58 -15.94
C GLN A 181 1.20 -19.09 -15.59
N ILE A 182 1.08 -18.08 -14.74
CA ILE A 182 -0.22 -17.48 -14.39
C ILE A 182 -0.85 -16.81 -15.63
N THR A 183 -0.07 -16.03 -16.36
CA THR A 183 -0.56 -15.24 -17.51
C THR A 183 -0.84 -16.09 -18.75
N SER A 184 -0.21 -17.25 -18.89
CA SER A 184 -0.46 -18.22 -19.97
C SER A 184 -1.69 -19.11 -19.75
N SER A 185 -2.38 -18.98 -18.61
CA SER A 185 -3.64 -19.68 -18.35
C SER A 185 -4.70 -19.32 -19.40
N GLU A 186 -5.58 -20.27 -19.73
CA GLU A 186 -6.55 -20.10 -20.82
C GLU A 186 -7.50 -18.91 -20.63
N ILE A 187 -7.70 -18.50 -19.38
CA ILE A 187 -8.54 -17.37 -18.97
C ILE A 187 -7.88 -16.03 -19.34
N LEU A 188 -6.54 -15.96 -19.33
CA LEU A 188 -5.76 -14.73 -19.57
C LEU A 188 -5.07 -14.69 -20.95
N LYS A 189 -5.17 -15.78 -21.74
CA LYS A 189 -4.72 -15.88 -23.15
C LYS A 189 -5.03 -14.67 -24.04
N PRO A 190 -6.21 -14.00 -23.96
CA PRO A 190 -6.50 -12.86 -24.83
C PRO A 190 -5.67 -11.62 -24.51
N MET A 191 -5.07 -11.55 -23.31
CA MET A 191 -4.32 -10.38 -22.87
C MET A 191 -2.81 -10.53 -23.02
N ASN A 192 -2.21 -11.73 -22.89
CA ASN A 192 -0.81 -12.18 -23.17
C ASN A 192 0.33 -11.12 -23.16
N ASN A 193 0.15 -10.02 -22.45
CA ASN A 193 1.05 -8.88 -22.39
C ASN A 193 1.40 -8.75 -20.92
N ILE A 194 2.68 -8.94 -20.61
CA ILE A 194 3.22 -8.76 -19.27
C ILE A 194 3.89 -7.38 -19.26
N ILE A 195 3.43 -6.49 -18.39
CA ILE A 195 4.08 -5.20 -18.18
C ILE A 195 5.02 -5.36 -16.99
N LEU A 196 6.31 -5.13 -17.25
CA LEU A 196 7.34 -5.15 -16.22
C LEU A 196 7.80 -3.73 -15.96
N VAL A 197 7.71 -3.30 -14.71
CA VAL A 197 8.23 -2.02 -14.25
C VAL A 197 9.48 -2.31 -13.42
N TRP A 198 10.63 -1.81 -13.88
CA TRP A 198 11.90 -1.97 -13.18
C TRP A 198 12.53 -0.61 -12.90
N THR A 199 13.26 -0.52 -11.79
CA THR A 199 14.03 0.67 -11.40
C THR A 199 15.51 0.32 -11.36
N SER A 200 16.39 1.24 -11.77
CA SER A 200 17.85 1.01 -11.82
C SER A 200 18.51 0.64 -10.50
N SER A 201 17.79 0.76 -9.38
CA SER A 201 18.22 0.40 -8.03
C SER A 201 18.12 -1.08 -7.68
N SER A 202 17.49 -1.93 -8.50
CA SER A 202 17.38 -3.38 -8.24
C SER A 202 18.67 -4.09 -8.69
N ALA A 203 19.69 -4.04 -7.85
CA ALA A 203 21.08 -4.41 -8.15
C ALA A 203 21.37 -5.91 -8.42
N PHE A 204 20.38 -6.77 -8.66
CA PHE A 204 20.64 -8.23 -8.63
C PHE A 204 20.30 -9.05 -9.88
N VAL A 205 19.36 -8.66 -10.76
CA VAL A 205 19.14 -9.38 -12.04
C VAL A 205 18.49 -8.47 -13.10
N ASP A 206 19.00 -8.47 -14.33
CA ASP A 206 18.33 -7.84 -15.47
C ASP A 206 17.12 -8.71 -15.88
N PRO A 207 15.87 -8.21 -15.81
CA PRO A 207 14.69 -8.99 -16.18
C PRO A 207 14.72 -9.47 -17.63
N ILE A 208 15.43 -8.77 -18.53
CA ILE A 208 15.60 -9.20 -19.92
C ILE A 208 16.35 -10.52 -20.00
N ASP A 209 17.35 -10.72 -19.15
CA ASP A 209 18.14 -11.95 -19.12
C ASP A 209 17.31 -13.12 -18.56
N GLU A 210 16.49 -12.91 -17.53
CA GLU A 210 15.57 -13.94 -17.03
C GLU A 210 14.55 -14.35 -18.09
N ILE A 211 13.96 -13.38 -18.81
CA ILE A 211 13.03 -13.68 -19.90
C ILE A 211 13.75 -14.42 -21.02
N ARG A 212 15.00 -14.05 -21.34
CA ARG A 212 15.80 -14.74 -22.36
C ARG A 212 16.07 -16.19 -21.95
N MET A 213 16.42 -16.44 -20.70
CA MET A 213 16.59 -17.79 -20.15
C MET A 213 15.28 -18.60 -20.24
N LEU A 214 14.15 -17.98 -19.90
CA LEU A 214 12.84 -18.62 -19.97
C LEU A 214 12.44 -18.99 -21.41
N ALA A 215 12.58 -18.06 -22.36
CA ALA A 215 12.30 -18.29 -23.77
C ALA A 215 13.18 -19.41 -24.35
N ASN A 216 14.46 -19.43 -23.98
CA ASN A 216 15.40 -20.49 -24.37
C ASN A 216 14.97 -21.86 -23.81
N LYS A 217 14.57 -21.92 -22.53
CA LYS A 217 14.05 -23.15 -21.91
C LYS A 217 12.80 -23.68 -22.62
N MET A 218 11.96 -22.78 -23.14
CA MET A 218 10.76 -23.11 -23.92
C MET A 218 11.03 -23.34 -25.40
N LYS A 219 12.27 -23.20 -25.87
CA LYS A 219 12.67 -23.28 -27.29
C LYS A 219 11.87 -22.30 -28.17
N GLN A 220 11.51 -21.15 -27.63
CA GLN A 220 10.77 -20.10 -28.34
C GLN A 220 11.71 -18.96 -28.73
N SER A 221 11.47 -18.36 -29.89
CA SER A 221 12.29 -17.24 -30.36
C SER A 221 11.93 -15.96 -29.61
N LEU A 222 12.93 -15.12 -29.32
CA LEU A 222 12.78 -13.86 -28.59
C LEU A 222 13.36 -12.69 -29.37
N ARG A 223 12.64 -11.56 -29.37
CA ARG A 223 13.02 -10.31 -30.01
C ARG A 223 12.92 -9.18 -29.00
N LEU A 224 13.95 -8.34 -28.97
CA LEU A 224 14.00 -7.12 -28.17
C LEU A 224 13.92 -5.90 -29.10
N VAL A 225 13.08 -4.93 -28.76
CA VAL A 225 12.93 -3.68 -29.49
C VAL A 225 12.63 -2.54 -28.53
N SER A 226 13.25 -1.37 -28.72
CA SER A 226 12.88 -0.17 -27.97
C SER A 226 11.62 0.44 -28.55
N SER A 227 10.74 0.96 -27.68
CA SER A 227 9.54 1.68 -28.09
C SER A 227 9.90 2.89 -28.98
N ILE A 228 11.06 3.51 -28.76
CA ILE A 228 11.52 4.70 -29.49
C ILE A 228 11.76 4.38 -30.97
N ASP A 229 12.17 3.15 -31.31
CA ASP A 229 12.35 2.68 -32.69
C ASP A 229 11.02 2.23 -33.31
N LYS A 230 10.13 3.21 -33.58
CA LYS A 230 8.79 2.98 -34.14
C LYS A 230 8.81 2.17 -35.44
N LYS A 231 9.80 2.38 -36.30
CA LYS A 231 9.90 1.67 -37.59
C LYS A 231 10.13 0.18 -37.38
N ARG A 232 11.06 -0.19 -36.49
CA ARG A 232 11.37 -1.58 -36.19
C ARG A 232 10.26 -2.25 -35.38
N LEU A 233 9.68 -1.55 -34.41
CA LEU A 233 8.53 -2.03 -33.64
C LEU A 233 7.34 -2.37 -34.54
N ASN A 234 6.95 -1.46 -35.44
CA ASN A 234 5.84 -1.68 -36.37
C ASN A 234 6.09 -2.90 -37.29
N ARG A 235 7.33 -3.11 -37.75
CA ARG A 235 7.67 -4.30 -38.53
C ARG A 235 7.46 -5.59 -37.75
N PHE A 236 7.86 -5.63 -36.48
CA PHE A 236 7.67 -6.82 -35.66
C PHE A 236 6.18 -7.10 -35.40
N ILE A 237 5.40 -6.07 -35.04
CA ILE A 237 3.95 -6.19 -34.84
C ILE A 237 3.25 -6.67 -36.13
N GLN A 238 3.60 -6.11 -37.29
CA GLN A 238 3.01 -6.48 -38.58
C GLN A 238 3.41 -7.88 -39.04
N SER A 239 4.62 -8.34 -38.69
CA SER A 239 5.15 -9.63 -39.15
C SER A 239 4.41 -10.85 -38.57
N LYS A 240 3.62 -10.69 -37.49
CA LYS A 240 2.87 -11.76 -36.80
C LYS A 240 3.67 -13.05 -36.60
N LYS A 241 4.99 -12.93 -36.37
CA LYS A 241 5.83 -14.09 -36.09
C LYS A 241 5.54 -14.59 -34.68
N ASP A 242 5.45 -15.91 -34.54
CA ASP A 242 5.24 -16.57 -33.25
C ASP A 242 6.54 -16.51 -32.44
N CYS A 243 6.69 -15.42 -31.69
CA CYS A 243 7.90 -15.11 -30.93
C CYS A 243 7.56 -14.22 -29.73
N TRP A 244 8.42 -14.28 -28.72
CA TRP A 244 8.38 -13.36 -27.59
C TRP A 244 8.89 -12.00 -28.06
N LEU A 245 8.13 -10.95 -27.81
CA LEU A 245 8.52 -9.58 -28.12
C LEU A 245 8.66 -8.79 -26.82
N ILE A 246 9.88 -8.45 -26.46
CA ILE A 246 10.17 -7.51 -25.38
C ILE A 246 10.23 -6.10 -25.96
N ILE A 247 9.40 -5.21 -25.44
CA ILE A 247 9.38 -3.78 -25.78
C ILE A 247 9.96 -3.00 -24.60
N THR A 248 11.09 -2.33 -24.79
CA THR A 248 11.72 -1.48 -23.75
C THR A 248 11.28 -0.03 -23.90
N ASP A 249 11.56 0.79 -22.88
CA ASP A 249 11.40 2.25 -22.95
C ASP A 249 9.96 2.71 -23.21
N ILE A 250 8.96 1.91 -22.83
CA ILE A 250 7.54 2.24 -23.05
C ILE A 250 7.17 3.58 -22.39
N HIS A 251 7.79 3.92 -21.27
CA HIS A 251 7.59 5.19 -20.57
C HIS A 251 8.08 6.43 -21.35
N LEU A 252 8.96 6.25 -22.35
CA LEU A 252 9.43 7.32 -23.24
C LEU A 252 8.55 7.46 -24.50
N PHE A 253 7.48 6.66 -24.59
CA PHE A 253 6.58 6.65 -25.73
C PHE A 253 5.48 7.70 -25.55
N ASN A 254 5.44 8.69 -26.44
CA ASN A 254 4.47 9.81 -26.38
C ASN A 254 3.08 9.40 -26.92
N ASP A 255 2.01 9.93 -26.30
CA ASP A 255 0.61 9.45 -26.25
C ASP A 255 -0.17 9.19 -27.57
N ASP A 256 0.35 9.56 -28.74
CA ASP A 256 -0.43 9.56 -30.00
C ASP A 256 -0.86 8.18 -30.53
N LEU A 257 -0.55 7.07 -29.85
CA LEU A 257 -0.80 5.71 -30.33
C LEU A 257 -1.63 4.81 -29.39
N LEU A 258 -2.24 5.35 -28.33
CA LEU A 258 -3.42 4.71 -27.72
C LEU A 258 -4.55 4.48 -28.75
N GLN A 259 -4.50 5.15 -29.91
CA GLN A 259 -5.39 4.93 -31.06
C GLN A 259 -5.11 3.66 -31.89
N ILE A 260 -4.03 2.91 -31.66
CA ILE A 260 -3.76 1.66 -32.42
C ILE A 260 -4.62 0.48 -31.92
N ARG A 261 -5.14 0.53 -30.69
CA ARG A 261 -6.07 -0.49 -30.20
C ARG A 261 -7.50 -0.14 -30.63
N VAL A 262 -8.09 -1.04 -31.41
CA VAL A 262 -9.49 -1.10 -31.87
C VAL A 262 -9.84 -0.28 -33.14
N LYS A 263 -9.21 -0.62 -34.27
CA LYS A 263 -9.97 -0.74 -35.53
C LYS A 263 -10.28 -2.21 -35.77
N THR A 264 -11.31 -2.73 -35.09
CA THR A 264 -11.99 -3.93 -35.55
C THR A 264 -12.62 -3.63 -36.91
N LYS A 265 -12.21 -4.37 -37.95
CA LYS A 265 -12.89 -4.31 -39.24
C LYS A 265 -14.38 -4.61 -39.01
N LYS A 266 -15.27 -3.66 -39.30
CA LYS A 266 -16.66 -4.00 -39.58
C LYS A 266 -16.65 -4.98 -40.76
N LYS A 267 -17.13 -6.20 -40.53
CA LYS A 267 -17.48 -7.10 -41.62
C LYS A 267 -18.70 -6.48 -42.33
N ASN A 268 -18.63 -6.43 -43.66
CA ASN A 268 -19.76 -6.12 -44.53
C ASN A 268 -20.91 -7.07 -44.27
#